data_AF-A0A534HMZ9-F1
#
_entry.id   AF-A0A534HMZ9-F1
#
_cell.length_a   1.000
_cell.length_b   1.000
_cell.length_c   1.000
_cell.angle_alpha   90.00
_cell.angle_beta   90.00
_cell.angle_gamma   90.00
#
_symmetry.space_group_name_H-M   'P 1'
#
loop_
_entity.id
_entity.type
_entity.pdbx_description
1 polymer ?
#
loop_
_entity_poly.entity_id
_entity_poly.type
_entity_poly.pdbx_seq_one_letter_code
_entity_poly.pdbx_strand_id
1 'polypeptide(L)'
;MAPTARGPLLYTYRPIPANPMTIALLLLVLVVTFGIGPVAAAPEGFWPLGGLCFVPVVLVLLAIALFKPSPTLVFEEGIEASLPLWRRILGTPRYLPWSDVRDVYPRSYEVAGSFLSPFASSAGTLVHTGIGLETHDGRRVLIRFTPGSIRGFRAESQGYQEAMAVIRDRFARRGEPMVTTAKLFSDPEVLAMEREARRPLVRVEWVFAAFFLPPSIVIALLLAMQFLGIPRDPIRILIVLILAFLPPAGSMLRTLRRSERRNDLLSELAKYQEHLRERAGTSLASPSGVGRAHGSS
;
A
#
# COMPACT_ATOMS: atom_id res chain seq x y z
N MET A 1 -27.31 24.41 -13.13
CA MET A 1 -26.56 23.22 -12.68
C MET A 1 -26.54 23.27 -11.16
N ALA A 2 -27.17 22.32 -10.48
CA ALA A 2 -27.12 22.27 -9.02
C ALA A 2 -25.65 22.16 -8.58
N PRO A 3 -25.19 22.94 -7.58
CA PRO A 3 -23.86 22.73 -7.02
C PRO A 3 -23.82 21.28 -6.56
N THR A 4 -22.97 20.46 -7.19
CA THR A 4 -22.71 19.11 -6.68
C THR A 4 -22.31 19.28 -5.23
N ALA A 5 -22.94 18.55 -4.30
CA ALA A 5 -22.72 18.61 -2.85
C ALA A 5 -21.24 18.44 -2.40
N ARG A 6 -20.34 18.23 -3.36
CA ARG A 6 -18.89 18.05 -3.22
C ARG A 6 -18.10 19.35 -3.41
N GLY A 7 -18.70 20.39 -3.97
CA GLY A 7 -18.00 21.62 -4.37
C GLY A 7 -17.10 21.43 -5.60
N PRO A 8 -16.29 22.45 -5.96
CA PRO A 8 -15.38 22.37 -7.12
C PRO A 8 -14.28 21.32 -6.93
N LEU A 9 -13.85 20.73 -8.05
CA LEU A 9 -12.71 19.81 -8.09
C LEU A 9 -11.42 20.62 -7.99
N LEU A 10 -10.60 20.34 -6.99
CA LEU A 10 -9.33 21.03 -6.73
C LEU A 10 -8.15 20.30 -7.36
N TYR A 11 -8.15 18.96 -7.35
CA TYR A 11 -7.03 18.17 -7.87
C TYR A 11 -7.46 16.75 -8.29
N THR A 12 -6.76 16.18 -9.27
CA THR A 12 -6.97 14.82 -9.74
C THR A 12 -5.64 14.08 -9.83
N TYR A 13 -5.55 12.95 -9.13
CA TYR A 13 -4.44 12.02 -9.28
C TYR A 13 -4.90 10.75 -9.99
N ARG A 14 -4.19 10.35 -11.04
CA ARG A 14 -4.42 9.10 -11.78
C ARG A 14 -3.30 8.11 -11.49
N PRO A 15 -3.56 7.06 -10.69
CA PRO A 15 -2.56 6.03 -10.43
C PRO A 15 -2.19 5.27 -11.71
N ILE A 16 -0.97 4.72 -11.74
CA ILE A 16 -0.54 3.84 -12.84
C ILE A 16 -1.47 2.61 -12.86
N PRO A 17 -2.03 2.22 -14.03
CA PRO A 17 -3.05 1.18 -14.11
C PRO A 17 -2.54 -0.21 -13.71
N ALA A 18 -1.27 -0.51 -13.98
CA ALA A 18 -0.62 -1.76 -13.62
C ALA A 18 0.83 -1.49 -13.18
N ASN A 19 1.28 -2.17 -12.13
CA ASN A 19 2.66 -2.13 -11.70
C ASN A 19 3.56 -2.77 -12.78
N PRO A 20 4.75 -2.22 -13.08
CA PRO A 20 5.75 -2.84 -13.97
C PRO A 20 5.97 -4.33 -13.73
N MET A 21 5.92 -4.81 -12.48
CA MET A 21 6.07 -6.24 -12.19
C MET A 21 4.88 -7.09 -12.62
N THR A 22 3.65 -6.57 -12.52
CA THR A 22 2.47 -7.28 -13.03
C THR A 22 2.56 -7.40 -14.56
N ILE A 23 3.10 -6.37 -15.22
CA ILE A 23 3.37 -6.41 -16.66
C ILE A 23 4.48 -7.44 -16.97
N ALA A 24 5.57 -7.46 -16.20
CA ALA A 24 6.66 -8.42 -16.38
C ALA A 24 6.18 -9.87 -16.19
N LEU A 25 5.37 -10.13 -15.17
CA LEU A 25 4.74 -11.44 -14.94
C LEU A 25 3.83 -11.82 -16.11
N LEU A 26 3.00 -10.88 -16.59
CA LEU A 26 2.16 -11.12 -17.77
C LEU A 26 3.01 -11.50 -18.98
N LEU A 27 4.08 -10.75 -19.28
CA LEU A 27 5.00 -11.04 -20.38
C LEU A 27 5.64 -12.43 -20.23
N LEU A 28 6.13 -12.77 -19.03
CA LEU A 28 6.72 -14.08 -18.75
C LEU A 28 5.71 -15.20 -19.01
N VAL A 29 4.51 -15.09 -18.45
CA VAL A 29 3.46 -16.11 -18.62
C VAL A 29 3.04 -16.21 -20.08
N LEU A 30 2.95 -15.09 -20.81
CA LEU A 30 2.69 -15.10 -22.25
C LEU A 30 3.79 -15.85 -23.03
N VAL A 31 5.07 -15.59 -22.74
CA VAL A 31 6.20 -16.29 -23.40
C VAL A 31 6.17 -17.79 -23.09
N VAL A 32 5.94 -18.17 -21.82
CA VAL A 32 5.85 -19.57 -21.42
C VAL A 32 4.66 -20.26 -22.08
N THR A 33 3.49 -19.63 -22.07
CA THR A 33 2.25 -20.23 -22.59
C THR A 33 2.19 -20.26 -24.11
N PHE A 34 2.62 -19.21 -24.81
CA PHE A 34 2.49 -19.09 -26.28
C PHE A 34 3.77 -19.39 -27.05
N GLY A 35 4.94 -19.31 -26.41
CA GLY A 35 6.24 -19.59 -27.04
C GLY A 35 6.74 -20.99 -26.70
N ILE A 36 6.99 -21.24 -25.41
CA ILE A 36 7.63 -22.49 -24.94
C ILE A 36 6.63 -23.65 -24.93
N GLY A 37 5.40 -23.41 -24.46
CA GLY A 37 4.35 -24.42 -24.33
C GLY A 37 4.09 -25.21 -25.62
N PRO A 38 3.84 -24.55 -26.76
CA PRO A 38 3.56 -25.24 -28.03
C PRO A 38 4.75 -26.06 -28.54
N VAL A 39 5.98 -25.62 -28.27
CA VAL A 39 7.21 -26.35 -28.64
C VAL A 39 7.39 -27.58 -27.76
N ALA A 40 7.15 -27.44 -26.44
CA ALA A 40 7.32 -28.51 -25.47
C ALA A 40 6.22 -29.58 -25.54
N ALA A 41 5.04 -29.24 -26.05
CA ALA A 41 3.90 -30.14 -26.12
C ALA A 41 3.67 -30.78 -27.49
N ALA A 42 4.69 -30.84 -28.35
CA ALA A 42 4.58 -31.57 -29.61
C ALA A 42 4.27 -33.07 -29.36
N PRO A 43 3.32 -33.68 -30.10
CA PRO A 43 2.64 -33.17 -31.30
C PRO A 43 1.32 -32.42 -31.06
N GLU A 44 0.84 -32.29 -29.82
CA GLU A 44 -0.44 -31.65 -29.48
C GLU A 44 -0.49 -30.13 -29.78
N GLY A 45 0.67 -29.48 -29.93
CA GLY A 45 0.79 -28.12 -30.47
C GLY A 45 0.25 -27.02 -29.55
N PHE A 46 -0.55 -26.09 -30.09
CA PHE A 46 -1.06 -24.89 -29.38
C PHE A 46 -2.18 -25.16 -28.36
N TRP A 47 -2.64 -26.41 -28.23
CA TRP A 47 -3.73 -26.77 -27.31
C TRP A 47 -3.35 -27.87 -26.31
N PRO A 48 -2.21 -27.77 -25.61
CA PRO A 48 -1.76 -28.82 -24.73
C PRO A 48 -2.64 -28.90 -23.48
N LEU A 49 -2.83 -30.12 -22.96
CA LEU A 49 -3.63 -30.37 -21.75
C LEU A 49 -5.07 -29.80 -21.84
N GLY A 50 -5.66 -29.76 -23.04
CA GLY A 50 -7.02 -29.25 -23.25
C GLY A 50 -7.20 -27.76 -22.99
N GLY A 51 -6.12 -26.96 -23.06
CA GLY A 51 -6.16 -25.51 -22.84
C GLY A 51 -5.91 -25.07 -21.39
N LEU A 52 -5.62 -26.01 -20.48
CA LEU A 52 -5.25 -25.69 -19.10
C LEU A 52 -3.99 -24.81 -19.00
N CYS A 53 -3.12 -24.85 -20.01
CA CYS A 53 -1.93 -23.99 -20.11
C CYS A 53 -2.24 -22.48 -20.20
N PHE A 54 -3.48 -22.09 -20.56
CA PHE A 54 -3.92 -20.70 -20.63
C PHE A 54 -4.46 -20.17 -19.30
N VAL A 55 -4.78 -21.05 -18.34
CA VAL A 55 -5.34 -20.65 -17.03
C VAL A 55 -4.47 -19.61 -16.33
N PRO A 56 -3.12 -19.75 -16.25
CA PRO A 56 -2.27 -18.72 -15.66
C PRO A 56 -2.42 -17.35 -16.34
N VAL A 57 -2.50 -17.29 -17.68
CA VAL A 57 -2.70 -16.03 -18.42
C VAL A 57 -4.02 -15.38 -18.03
N VAL A 58 -5.11 -16.16 -18.03
CA VAL A 58 -6.45 -15.68 -17.68
C VAL A 58 -6.47 -15.15 -16.24
N LEU A 59 -5.85 -15.87 -15.29
CA LEU A 59 -5.77 -15.44 -13.90
C LEU A 59 -5.00 -14.12 -13.74
N VAL A 60 -3.88 -13.94 -14.45
CA VAL A 60 -3.10 -12.70 -14.41
C VAL A 60 -3.90 -11.53 -15.00
N LEU A 61 -4.58 -11.72 -16.14
CA LEU A 61 -5.42 -10.69 -16.75
C LEU A 61 -6.60 -10.32 -15.86
N LEU A 62 -7.27 -11.30 -15.27
CA LEU A 62 -8.37 -11.08 -14.32
C LEU A 62 -7.88 -10.30 -13.09
N ALA A 63 -6.69 -10.65 -12.56
CA ALA A 63 -6.08 -9.91 -11.47
C ALA A 63 -5.80 -8.45 -11.87
N ILE A 64 -5.21 -8.18 -13.04
CA ILE A 64 -4.97 -6.81 -13.53
C ILE A 64 -6.29 -6.02 -13.57
N ALA A 65 -7.36 -6.61 -14.10
CA ALA A 65 -8.66 -5.95 -14.19
C ALA A 65 -9.26 -5.67 -12.81
N LEU A 66 -9.28 -6.65 -11.91
CA LEU A 66 -9.87 -6.53 -10.57
C LEU A 66 -9.12 -5.56 -9.67
N PHE A 67 -7.78 -5.51 -9.78
CA PHE A 67 -6.94 -4.61 -8.99
C PHE A 67 -6.73 -3.24 -9.64
N LYS A 68 -7.32 -2.97 -10.81
CA LYS A 68 -7.21 -1.68 -11.50
C LYS A 68 -7.72 -0.53 -10.61
N PRO A 69 -6.84 0.43 -10.23
CA PRO A 69 -7.20 1.53 -9.36
C PRO A 69 -8.08 2.57 -10.07
N SER A 70 -8.99 3.19 -9.34
CA SER A 70 -9.69 4.41 -9.78
C SER A 70 -8.82 5.65 -9.54
N PRO A 71 -9.09 6.80 -10.19
CA PRO A 71 -8.46 8.05 -9.82
C PRO A 71 -8.80 8.44 -8.37
N THR A 72 -7.90 9.21 -7.75
CA THR A 72 -8.15 9.98 -6.53
C THR A 72 -8.56 11.39 -6.95
N LEU A 73 -9.67 11.89 -6.41
CA LEU A 73 -10.20 13.22 -6.74
C LEU A 73 -10.34 14.03 -5.46
N VAL A 74 -9.73 15.22 -5.40
CA VAL A 74 -9.83 16.13 -4.26
C VAL A 74 -10.82 17.23 -4.63
N PHE A 75 -11.88 17.37 -3.85
CA PHE A 75 -12.89 18.41 -3.98
C PHE A 75 -12.85 19.36 -2.79
N GLU A 76 -13.53 20.50 -2.94
CA GLU A 76 -13.65 21.51 -1.88
C GLU A 76 -14.31 20.98 -0.60
N GLU A 77 -15.32 20.09 -0.73
CA GLU A 77 -16.09 19.54 0.40
C GLU A 77 -15.78 18.06 0.70
N GLY A 78 -14.80 17.46 0.02
CA GLY A 78 -14.39 16.09 0.33
C GLY A 78 -13.35 15.50 -0.63
N ILE A 79 -13.08 14.22 -0.47
CA ILE A 79 -12.13 13.47 -1.29
C ILE A 79 -12.69 12.13 -1.73
N GLU A 80 -12.48 11.77 -2.99
CA GLU A 80 -12.68 10.42 -3.48
C GLU A 80 -11.37 9.62 -3.40
N ALA A 81 -11.36 8.59 -2.57
CA ALA A 81 -10.25 7.67 -2.46
C ALA A 81 -10.14 6.77 -3.71
N SER A 82 -8.90 6.51 -4.13
CA SER A 82 -8.62 5.48 -5.14
C SER A 82 -8.94 4.09 -4.59
N LEU A 83 -9.85 3.37 -5.28
CA LEU A 83 -10.22 2.00 -4.95
C LEU A 83 -10.01 1.06 -6.15
N PRO A 84 -9.57 -0.19 -5.90
CA PRO A 84 -9.52 -1.22 -6.94
C PRO A 84 -10.93 -1.58 -7.42
N LEU A 85 -11.05 -2.09 -8.64
CA LEU A 85 -12.33 -2.44 -9.26
C LEU A 85 -13.17 -3.39 -8.40
N TRP A 86 -12.56 -4.41 -7.79
CA TRP A 86 -13.31 -5.35 -6.95
C TRP A 86 -14.01 -4.69 -5.75
N ARG A 87 -13.37 -3.69 -5.10
CA ARG A 87 -14.01 -2.93 -4.01
C ARG A 87 -15.14 -2.03 -4.51
N ARG A 88 -15.02 -1.54 -5.75
CA ARG A 88 -16.07 -0.76 -6.40
C ARG A 88 -17.28 -1.62 -6.71
N ILE A 89 -17.06 -2.86 -7.17
CA ILE A 89 -18.13 -3.84 -7.40
C ILE A 89 -18.85 -4.17 -6.07
N LEU A 90 -18.10 -4.27 -4.96
CA LEU A 90 -18.68 -4.46 -3.62
C LEU A 90 -19.37 -3.22 -3.03
N GLY A 91 -19.47 -2.11 -3.76
CA GLY A 91 -20.17 -0.90 -3.30
C GLY A 91 -19.46 -0.14 -2.17
N THR A 92 -18.14 -0.31 -2.01
CA THR A 92 -17.40 0.41 -0.96
C THR A 92 -17.49 1.93 -1.18
N PRO A 93 -17.86 2.73 -0.17
CA PRO A 93 -17.96 4.18 -0.31
C PRO A 93 -16.60 4.78 -0.68
N ARG A 94 -16.58 5.58 -1.75
CA ARG A 94 -15.37 6.20 -2.30
C ARG A 94 -15.17 7.62 -1.83
N TYR A 95 -16.27 8.36 -1.74
CA TYR A 95 -16.30 9.76 -1.36
C TYR A 95 -16.38 9.88 0.15
N LEU A 96 -15.49 10.69 0.71
CA LEU A 96 -15.44 11.05 2.12
C LEU A 96 -15.58 12.57 2.19
N PRO A 97 -16.71 13.09 2.69
CA PRO A 97 -16.85 14.53 2.90
C PRO A 97 -15.91 14.97 4.04
N TRP A 98 -15.38 16.19 3.96
CA TRP A 98 -14.49 16.70 5.00
C TRP A 98 -15.19 16.82 6.36
N SER A 99 -16.51 17.02 6.38
CA SER A 99 -17.34 17.00 7.59
C SER A 99 -17.27 15.69 8.37
N ASP A 100 -17.01 14.57 7.69
CA ASP A 100 -16.95 13.25 8.32
C ASP A 100 -15.52 12.90 8.73
N VAL A 101 -14.53 13.68 8.29
CA VAL A 101 -13.10 13.44 8.49
C VAL A 101 -12.60 14.26 9.67
N ARG A 102 -12.12 13.54 10.69
CA ARG A 102 -11.55 14.10 11.92
C ARG A 102 -10.09 14.50 11.77
N ASP A 103 -9.28 13.66 11.09
CA ASP A 103 -7.85 13.89 10.92
C ASP A 103 -7.41 13.58 9.48
N VAL A 104 -6.60 14.47 8.91
CA VAL A 104 -5.91 14.32 7.63
C VAL A 104 -4.42 14.52 7.86
N TYR A 105 -3.61 13.52 7.53
CA TYR A 105 -2.17 13.57 7.83
C TYR A 105 -1.35 12.75 6.83
N PRO A 106 -0.05 13.06 6.67
CA PRO A 106 0.87 12.19 5.94
C PRO A 106 0.88 10.79 6.55
N ARG A 107 0.59 9.76 5.76
CA ARG A 107 0.62 8.39 6.26
C ARG A 107 1.64 7.56 5.52
N SER A 108 2.65 7.12 6.25
CA SER A 108 3.57 6.11 5.77
C SER A 108 2.83 4.80 5.55
N TYR A 109 3.08 4.19 4.40
CA TYR A 109 2.59 2.87 4.08
C TYR A 109 3.68 2.12 3.34
N GLU A 110 3.71 0.82 3.58
CA GLU A 110 4.51 -0.08 2.79
C GLU A 110 3.65 -0.56 1.65
N VAL A 111 4.09 -0.32 0.42
CA VAL A 111 3.68 -1.20 -0.67
C VAL A 111 4.37 -2.50 -0.33
N ALA A 112 3.60 -3.50 0.09
CA ALA A 112 4.16 -4.78 0.44
C ALA A 112 5.00 -5.27 -0.73
N GLY A 113 6.32 -5.19 -0.57
CA GLY A 113 7.27 -5.84 -1.45
C GLY A 113 7.06 -7.35 -1.41
N SER A 114 6.17 -7.89 -0.57
CA SER A 114 5.70 -9.27 -0.67
C SER A 114 5.11 -9.63 -2.05
N PHE A 115 4.71 -8.65 -2.88
CA PHE A 115 4.39 -8.88 -4.30
C PHE A 115 5.57 -8.67 -5.27
N LEU A 116 6.63 -7.97 -4.83
CA LEU A 116 7.78 -7.61 -5.67
C LEU A 116 8.94 -8.60 -5.52
N SER A 117 9.17 -9.06 -4.29
CA SER A 117 10.16 -10.03 -3.87
C SER A 117 10.19 -10.01 -2.34
N PRO A 118 10.15 -11.18 -1.67
CA PRO A 118 10.42 -11.27 -0.23
C PRO A 118 11.70 -10.50 0.20
N PHE A 119 12.70 -10.40 -0.70
CA PHE A 119 13.96 -9.68 -0.47
C PHE A 119 13.83 -8.15 -0.57
N ALA A 120 12.89 -7.63 -1.37
CA ALA A 120 12.67 -6.19 -1.51
C ALA A 120 11.90 -5.60 -0.30
N SER A 121 10.99 -6.40 0.29
CA SER A 121 10.23 -5.98 1.47
C SER A 121 10.98 -6.17 2.78
N SER A 122 11.88 -7.15 2.87
CA SER A 122 12.56 -7.52 4.12
C SER A 122 13.55 -6.46 4.62
N ALA A 123 14.15 -5.69 3.71
CA ALA A 123 15.06 -4.62 4.07
C ALA A 123 14.36 -3.36 4.60
N GLY A 124 13.03 -3.28 4.57
CA GLY A 124 12.29 -2.09 5.01
C GLY A 124 12.56 -0.85 4.13
N THR A 125 13.07 -1.05 2.92
CA THR A 125 13.67 -0.01 2.07
C THR A 125 12.67 0.77 1.22
N LEU A 126 11.41 0.37 1.15
CA LEU A 126 10.37 1.04 0.35
C LEU A 126 9.19 1.45 1.23
N VAL A 127 9.44 2.45 2.09
CA VAL A 127 8.37 3.19 2.76
C VAL A 127 7.89 4.26 1.81
N HIS A 128 6.59 4.28 1.54
CA HIS A 128 5.95 5.28 0.70
C HIS A 128 5.07 6.18 1.55
N THR A 129 4.95 7.43 1.13
CA THR A 129 4.06 8.39 1.77
C THR A 129 2.75 8.47 0.99
N GLY A 130 1.65 8.31 1.71
CA GLY A 130 0.30 8.55 1.24
C GLY A 130 -0.45 9.50 2.16
N ILE A 131 -1.76 9.56 2.01
CA ILE A 131 -2.61 10.40 2.86
C ILE A 131 -3.45 9.48 3.75
N GLY A 132 -3.33 9.67 5.06
CA GLY A 132 -4.18 9.04 6.07
C GLY A 132 -5.38 9.94 6.33
N LEU A 133 -6.56 9.32 6.35
CA LEU A 133 -7.82 9.94 6.77
C LEU A 133 -8.38 9.14 7.94
N GLU A 134 -8.76 9.82 9.01
CA GLU A 134 -9.55 9.22 10.08
C GLU A 134 -10.92 9.89 10.15
N THR A 135 -11.99 9.10 10.12
CA THR A 135 -13.34 9.63 10.25
C THR A 135 -13.74 9.76 11.72
N HIS A 136 -14.79 10.53 12.00
CA HIS A 136 -15.37 10.62 13.35
C HIS A 136 -15.80 9.24 13.90
N ASP A 137 -16.29 8.34 13.02
CA ASP A 137 -16.64 6.96 13.38
C ASP A 137 -15.43 6.03 13.64
N GLY A 138 -14.20 6.56 13.62
CA GLY A 138 -12.97 5.78 13.82
C GLY A 138 -12.48 4.98 12.62
N ARG A 139 -13.09 5.13 11.44
CA ARG A 139 -12.61 4.46 10.21
C ARG A 139 -11.31 5.11 9.76
N ARG A 140 -10.29 4.28 9.50
CA ARG A 140 -9.00 4.72 8.96
C ARG A 140 -8.90 4.38 7.48
N VAL A 141 -8.75 5.40 6.64
CA VAL A 141 -8.57 5.23 5.19
C VAL A 141 -7.15 5.66 4.82
N LEU A 142 -6.52 4.89 3.92
CA LEU A 142 -5.21 5.20 3.36
C LEU A 142 -5.36 5.42 1.87
N ILE A 143 -5.02 6.61 1.40
CA ILE A 143 -4.92 6.94 -0.02
C ILE A 143 -3.47 6.75 -0.44
N ARG A 144 -3.26 5.82 -1.37
CA ARG A 144 -1.94 5.42 -1.87
C ARG A 144 -1.59 6.22 -3.13
N PHE A 145 -0.32 6.55 -3.26
CA PHE A 145 0.24 7.24 -4.41
C PHE A 145 1.42 6.45 -4.97
N THR A 146 1.39 6.18 -6.27
CA THR A 146 2.46 5.46 -6.96
C THR A 146 3.77 6.27 -6.91
N PRO A 147 4.89 5.67 -6.46
CA PRO A 147 6.18 6.34 -6.42
C PRO A 147 6.65 6.73 -7.84
N GLY A 148 7.21 7.93 -7.97
CA GLY A 148 7.56 8.52 -9.28
C GLY A 148 8.81 7.92 -9.94
N SER A 149 9.69 7.24 -9.20
CA SER A 149 10.77 6.43 -9.75
C SER A 149 11.47 5.67 -8.62
N ILE A 150 12.16 4.56 -8.94
CA ILE A 150 13.12 3.90 -8.03
C ILE A 150 14.41 4.74 -7.89
N ARG A 151 14.56 5.82 -8.67
CA ARG A 151 15.73 6.69 -8.65
C ARG A 151 15.61 7.71 -7.53
N GLY A 152 16.21 7.36 -6.41
CA GLY A 152 16.30 8.19 -5.22
C GLY A 152 15.26 7.75 -4.20
N PHE A 153 15.72 7.47 -2.99
CA PHE A 153 14.95 7.12 -1.79
C PHE A 153 13.99 8.23 -1.33
N ARG A 154 13.23 8.85 -2.26
CA ARG A 154 12.18 9.81 -1.95
C ARG A 154 10.93 9.00 -1.61
N ALA A 155 10.60 8.97 -0.32
CA ALA A 155 9.37 8.37 0.18
C ALA A 155 8.10 9.04 -0.41
N GLU A 156 8.23 10.31 -0.80
CA GLU A 156 7.15 11.13 -1.35
C GLU A 156 7.12 11.12 -2.87
N SER A 157 5.95 10.85 -3.44
CA SER A 157 5.69 10.98 -4.88
C SER A 157 5.20 12.39 -5.21
N GLN A 158 5.42 12.84 -6.45
CA GLN A 158 4.87 14.12 -6.93
C GLN A 158 3.34 14.17 -6.76
N GLY A 159 2.64 13.07 -7.10
CA GLY A 159 1.19 12.98 -6.93
C GLY A 159 0.73 13.17 -5.49
N TYR A 160 1.50 12.67 -4.51
CA TYR A 160 1.26 12.91 -3.09
C TYR A 160 1.52 14.38 -2.71
N GLN A 161 2.65 14.94 -3.13
CA GLN A 161 3.04 16.32 -2.78
C GLN A 161 2.00 17.33 -3.27
N GLU A 162 1.55 17.20 -4.52
CA GLU A 162 0.52 18.05 -5.12
C GLU A 162 -0.84 17.88 -4.42
N ALA A 163 -1.27 16.64 -4.17
CA ALA A 163 -2.53 16.38 -3.46
C ALA A 163 -2.51 16.97 -2.04
N MET A 164 -1.43 16.75 -1.29
CA MET A 164 -1.32 17.23 0.08
C MET A 164 -1.20 18.75 0.15
N ALA A 165 -0.53 19.39 -0.81
CA ALA A 165 -0.48 20.85 -0.90
C ALA A 165 -1.87 21.45 -1.11
N VAL A 166 -2.67 20.89 -2.03
CA VAL A 166 -4.04 21.34 -2.30
C VAL A 166 -4.96 21.15 -1.09
N ILE A 167 -4.82 20.03 -0.38
CA ILE A 167 -5.59 19.79 0.84
C ILE A 167 -5.19 20.79 1.94
N ARG A 168 -3.88 21.00 2.17
CA ARG A 168 -3.39 21.99 3.15
C ARG A 168 -3.92 23.39 2.85
N ASP A 169 -3.86 23.82 1.59
CA ASP A 169 -4.39 25.12 1.16
C ASP A 169 -5.89 25.23 1.44
N ARG A 170 -6.67 24.19 1.12
CA ARG A 170 -8.11 24.17 1.43
C ARG A 170 -8.40 24.32 2.91
N PHE A 171 -7.73 23.57 3.78
CA PHE A 171 -7.93 23.64 5.24
C PHE A 171 -7.50 25.00 5.80
N ALA A 172 -6.36 25.52 5.35
CA ALA A 172 -5.86 26.83 5.74
C ALA A 172 -6.83 27.96 5.34
N ARG A 173 -7.38 27.94 4.12
CA ARG A 173 -8.35 28.95 3.65
C ARG A 173 -9.65 28.97 4.46
N ARG A 174 -10.04 27.83 5.05
CA ARG A 174 -11.23 27.73 5.92
C ARG A 174 -10.95 27.94 7.41
N GLY A 175 -9.68 28.08 7.79
CA GLY A 175 -9.27 28.14 9.19
C GLY A 175 -9.58 26.85 9.95
N GLU A 176 -9.67 25.72 9.25
CA GLU A 176 -9.94 24.41 9.84
C GLU A 176 -8.59 23.67 10.07
N PRO A 177 -8.35 23.08 11.25
CA PRO A 177 -7.17 22.25 11.47
C PRO A 177 -7.29 20.93 10.70
N MET A 178 -6.19 20.44 10.14
CA MET A 178 -6.17 19.13 9.49
C MET A 178 -6.09 18.00 10.51
N VAL A 179 -5.49 18.23 11.68
CA VAL A 179 -5.34 17.21 12.73
C VAL A 179 -5.89 17.76 14.04
N THR A 180 -6.89 17.09 14.59
CA THR A 180 -7.53 17.50 15.86
C THR A 180 -7.09 16.62 17.03
N THR A 181 -6.62 15.39 16.78
CA THR A 181 -6.27 14.44 17.84
C THR A 181 -4.77 14.20 18.01
N ALA A 182 -3.92 15.18 17.65
CA ALA A 182 -2.48 15.01 17.77
C ALA A 182 -2.05 14.86 19.23
N LYS A 183 -1.34 13.78 19.56
CA LYS A 183 -0.67 13.62 20.84
C LYS A 183 0.60 14.47 20.87
N LEU A 184 0.90 15.04 22.04
CA LEU A 184 2.18 15.69 22.28
C LEU A 184 3.20 14.63 22.67
N PHE A 185 4.37 14.67 22.02
CA PHE A 185 5.49 13.78 22.31
C PHE A 185 6.70 14.62 22.73
N SER A 186 7.46 14.11 23.68
CA SER A 186 8.78 14.65 24.02
C SER A 186 9.83 14.19 22.99
N ASP A 187 10.92 14.96 22.83
CA ASP A 187 12.04 14.59 21.96
C ASP A 187 12.59 13.16 22.18
N PRO A 188 12.80 12.68 23.43
CA PRO A 188 13.23 11.30 23.64
C PRO A 188 12.19 10.26 23.18
N GLU A 189 10.89 10.55 23.31
CA GLU A 189 9.83 9.67 22.82
C GLU A 189 9.81 9.61 21.29
N VAL A 190 9.96 10.76 20.61
CA VAL A 190 10.06 10.81 19.14
C VAL A 190 11.24 9.97 18.65
N LEU A 191 12.41 10.14 19.26
CA LEU A 191 13.62 9.37 18.91
C LEU A 191 13.48 7.87 19.19
N ALA A 192 12.73 7.48 20.23
CA ALA A 192 12.44 6.09 20.53
C ALA A 192 11.49 5.48 19.50
N MET A 193 10.42 6.20 19.14
CA MET A 193 9.45 5.78 18.12
C MET A 193 10.10 5.66 16.73
N GLU A 194 10.97 6.60 16.35
CA GLU A 194 11.75 6.50 15.11
C GLU A 194 12.68 5.28 15.09
N ARG A 195 13.38 5.01 16.21
CA ARG A 195 14.24 3.84 16.33
C ARG A 195 13.45 2.54 16.19
N GLU A 196 12.27 2.47 16.78
CA GLU A 196 11.38 1.30 16.66
C GLU A 196 10.91 1.13 15.21
N ALA A 197 10.50 2.21 14.54
CA ALA A 197 10.06 2.18 13.15
C ALA A 197 11.17 1.73 12.18
N ARG A 198 12.44 2.02 12.48
CA ARG A 198 13.59 1.60 11.66
C ARG A 198 13.95 0.12 11.82
N ARG A 199 13.34 -0.62 12.74
CA ARG A 199 13.65 -2.06 12.90
C ARG A 199 13.23 -2.86 11.66
N PRO A 200 14.05 -3.84 11.23
CA PRO A 200 13.72 -4.69 10.08
C PRO A 200 12.45 -5.51 10.36
N LEU A 201 11.56 -5.57 9.38
CA LEU A 201 10.29 -6.27 9.49
C LEU A 201 10.48 -7.78 9.61
N VAL A 202 11.45 -8.32 8.87
CA VAL A 202 11.75 -9.75 8.82
C VAL A 202 13.27 -9.88 8.81
N ARG A 203 13.78 -10.83 9.59
CA ARG A 203 15.21 -11.13 9.54
C ARG A 203 15.53 -11.88 8.24
N VAL A 204 16.72 -11.66 7.67
CA VAL A 204 17.11 -12.20 6.36
C VAL A 204 16.97 -13.72 6.30
N GLU A 205 17.23 -14.43 7.40
CA GLU A 205 17.15 -15.90 7.47
C GLU A 205 15.72 -16.42 7.18
N TRP A 206 14.70 -15.68 7.60
CA TRP A 206 13.29 -16.03 7.34
C TRP A 206 12.87 -15.79 5.89
N VAL A 207 13.56 -14.89 5.18
CA VAL A 207 13.35 -14.64 3.75
C VAL A 207 13.85 -15.83 2.94
N PHE A 208 15.05 -16.33 3.27
CA PHE A 208 15.59 -17.56 2.69
C PHE A 208 14.67 -18.75 2.97
N ALA A 209 14.23 -18.93 4.21
CA ALA A 209 13.28 -19.98 4.55
C ALA A 209 11.99 -19.87 3.73
N ALA A 210 11.39 -18.68 3.60
CA ALA A 210 10.15 -18.50 2.83
C ALA A 210 10.29 -18.86 1.33
N PHE A 211 11.49 -18.74 0.75
CA PHE A 211 11.73 -19.03 -0.66
C PHE A 211 12.07 -20.51 -0.92
N PHE A 212 12.94 -21.10 -0.09
CA PHE A 212 13.44 -22.45 -0.29
C PHE A 212 12.60 -23.53 0.39
N LEU A 213 11.84 -23.19 1.45
CA LEU A 213 11.04 -24.15 2.18
C LEU A 213 9.88 -24.73 1.34
N PRO A 214 9.12 -23.96 0.53
CA PRO A 214 8.06 -24.53 -0.30
C PRO A 214 8.54 -25.63 -1.27
N PRO A 215 9.55 -25.41 -2.15
CA PRO A 215 10.02 -26.48 -3.01
C PRO A 215 10.63 -27.64 -2.21
N SER A 216 11.27 -27.37 -1.07
CA SER A 216 11.81 -28.43 -0.19
C SER A 216 10.72 -29.31 0.41
N ILE A 217 9.61 -28.71 0.86
CA ILE A 217 8.43 -29.44 1.36
C ILE A 217 7.81 -30.27 0.24
N VAL A 218 7.65 -29.69 -0.96
CA VAL A 218 7.11 -30.43 -2.11
C VAL A 218 7.98 -31.65 -2.42
N ILE A 219 9.30 -31.47 -2.54
CA ILE A 219 10.24 -32.56 -2.83
C ILE A 219 10.17 -33.63 -1.73
N ALA A 220 10.25 -33.24 -0.45
CA ALA A 220 10.22 -34.17 0.67
C ALA A 220 8.92 -34.98 0.73
N LEU A 221 7.77 -34.33 0.52
CA LEU A 221 6.46 -35.01 0.51
C LEU A 221 6.31 -35.94 -0.70
N LEU A 222 6.78 -35.54 -1.89
CA LEU A 222 6.74 -36.39 -3.08
C LEU A 222 7.67 -37.61 -2.97
N LEU A 223 8.83 -37.48 -2.30
CA LEU A 223 9.73 -38.58 -1.99
C LEU A 223 9.13 -39.50 -0.92
N ALA A 224 8.52 -38.94 0.13
CA ALA A 224 7.83 -39.72 1.16
C ALA A 224 6.66 -40.54 0.57
N MET A 225 5.85 -39.93 -0.29
CA MET A 225 4.79 -40.63 -1.02
C MET A 225 5.33 -41.79 -1.86
N GLN A 226 6.47 -41.59 -2.54
CA GLN A 226 7.12 -42.64 -3.32
C GLN A 226 7.62 -43.79 -2.43
N PHE A 227 8.25 -43.46 -1.31
CA PHE A 227 8.74 -44.45 -0.35
C PHE A 227 7.59 -45.26 0.29
N LEU A 228 6.46 -44.62 0.55
CA LEU A 228 5.26 -45.23 1.14
C LEU A 228 4.33 -45.90 0.11
N GLY A 229 4.71 -45.91 -1.18
CA GLY A 229 3.88 -46.49 -2.25
C GLY A 229 2.55 -45.77 -2.48
N ILE A 230 2.42 -44.51 -2.06
CA ILE A 230 1.19 -43.72 -2.21
C ILE A 230 1.08 -43.21 -3.65
N PRO A 231 0.00 -43.51 -4.39
CA PRO A 231 -0.19 -43.00 -5.75
C PRO A 231 -0.18 -41.47 -5.80
N ARG A 232 0.41 -40.90 -6.86
CA ARG A 232 0.50 -39.46 -7.11
C ARG A 232 -0.68 -38.97 -7.95
N ASP A 233 -1.89 -39.20 -7.47
CA ASP A 233 -3.10 -38.68 -8.12
C ASP A 233 -3.20 -37.15 -7.98
N PRO A 234 -3.94 -36.46 -8.87
CA PRO A 234 -4.03 -35.00 -8.88
C PRO A 234 -4.49 -34.39 -7.56
N ILE A 235 -5.36 -35.06 -6.80
CA ILE A 235 -5.87 -34.56 -5.52
C ILE A 235 -4.75 -34.53 -4.48
N ARG A 236 -3.93 -35.58 -4.40
CA ARG A 236 -2.81 -35.63 -3.46
C ARG A 236 -1.70 -34.64 -3.82
N ILE A 237 -1.45 -34.44 -5.11
CA ILE A 237 -0.51 -33.39 -5.57
C ILE A 237 -1.03 -32.01 -5.14
N LEU A 238 -2.34 -31.74 -5.29
CA LEU A 238 -2.94 -30.49 -4.82
C LEU A 238 -2.78 -30.31 -3.31
N ILE A 239 -2.97 -31.38 -2.51
CA ILE A 239 -2.75 -31.33 -1.05
C ILE A 239 -1.29 -30.99 -0.72
N VAL A 240 -0.33 -31.62 -1.39
CA VAL A 240 1.12 -31.34 -1.22
C VAL A 240 1.42 -29.87 -1.53
N LEU A 241 0.86 -29.34 -2.61
CA LEU A 241 1.01 -27.93 -2.96
C LEU A 241 0.41 -27.03 -1.89
N ILE A 242 -0.83 -27.29 -1.44
CA ILE A 242 -1.48 -26.50 -0.37
C ILE A 242 -0.62 -26.50 0.89
N LEU A 243 -0.11 -27.66 1.32
CA LEU A 243 0.77 -27.77 2.50
C LEU A 243 2.07 -26.98 2.33
N ALA A 244 2.67 -27.01 1.13
CA ALA A 244 3.87 -26.24 0.82
C ALA A 244 3.64 -24.72 0.82
N PHE A 245 2.40 -24.27 0.56
CA PHE A 245 2.02 -22.86 0.61
C PHE A 245 1.70 -22.35 2.04
N LEU A 246 1.47 -23.22 3.03
CA LEU A 246 1.16 -22.79 4.40
C LEU A 246 2.30 -21.96 5.03
N PRO A 247 3.57 -22.38 4.98
CA PRO A 247 4.66 -21.59 5.57
C PRO A 247 4.83 -20.18 4.96
N PRO A 248 4.87 -19.98 3.62
CA PRO A 248 4.98 -18.64 3.06
C PRO A 248 3.76 -17.78 3.39
N ALA A 249 2.54 -18.36 3.38
CA ALA A 249 1.33 -17.65 3.80
C ALA A 249 1.40 -17.17 5.26
N GLY A 250 1.85 -18.02 6.18
CA GLY A 250 2.04 -17.66 7.59
C GLY A 250 3.10 -16.57 7.79
N SER A 251 4.21 -16.66 7.05
CA SER A 251 5.27 -15.64 7.06
C SER A 251 4.77 -14.27 6.55
N MET A 252 4.03 -14.27 5.44
CA MET A 252 3.40 -13.05 4.90
C MET A 252 2.44 -12.42 5.90
N LEU A 253 1.59 -13.21 6.57
CA LEU A 253 0.64 -12.69 7.56
C LEU A 253 1.35 -12.05 8.76
N ARG A 254 2.42 -12.68 9.28
CA ARG A 254 3.22 -12.09 10.38
C ARG A 254 3.88 -10.77 9.95
N THR A 255 4.44 -10.74 8.75
CA THR A 255 5.07 -9.55 8.18
C THR A 255 4.08 -8.41 8.03
N LEU A 256 2.87 -8.72 7.54
CA LEU A 256 1.78 -7.76 7.38
C LEU A 256 1.36 -7.15 8.72
N ARG A 257 1.15 -7.97 9.76
CA ARG A 257 0.82 -7.46 11.10
C ARG A 257 1.91 -6.56 11.69
N ARG A 258 3.19 -6.89 11.43
CA ARG A 258 4.32 -6.07 11.90
C ARG A 258 4.41 -4.74 11.16
N SER A 259 4.15 -4.76 9.85
CA SER A 259 4.03 -3.58 9.00
C SER A 259 2.90 -2.66 9.48
N GLU A 260 1.72 -3.22 9.78
CA GLU A 260 0.57 -2.46 10.32
C GLU A 260 0.93 -1.72 11.62
N ARG A 261 1.54 -2.43 12.59
CA ARG A 261 1.99 -1.82 13.85
C ARG A 261 3.00 -0.68 13.63
N ARG A 262 3.95 -0.88 12.72
CA ARG A 262 4.92 0.17 12.36
C ARG A 262 4.24 1.38 11.73
N ASN A 263 3.31 1.15 10.81
CA ASN A 263 2.57 2.22 10.15
C ASN A 263 1.69 3.01 11.13
N ASP A 264 1.16 2.37 12.17
CA ASP A 264 0.43 3.06 13.24
C ASP A 264 1.35 3.98 14.05
N LEU A 265 2.56 3.53 14.43
CA LEU A 265 3.55 4.37 15.10
C LEU A 265 3.96 5.58 14.24
N LEU A 266 4.23 5.35 12.96
CA LEU A 266 4.57 6.41 12.01
C LEU A 266 3.40 7.37 11.77
N SER A 267 2.16 6.88 11.85
CA SER A 267 0.96 7.71 11.73
C SER A 267 0.84 8.69 12.90
N GLU A 268 1.10 8.24 14.13
CA GLU A 268 1.06 9.11 15.31
C GLU A 268 2.15 10.19 15.26
N LEU A 269 3.37 9.83 14.81
CA LEU A 269 4.44 10.81 14.59
C LEU A 269 4.07 11.83 13.50
N ALA A 270 3.46 11.39 12.40
CA ALA A 270 3.06 12.27 11.33
C ALA A 270 1.94 13.25 11.73
N LYS A 271 0.97 12.78 12.53
CA LYS A 271 -0.04 13.66 13.14
C LYS A 271 0.59 14.75 14.02
N TYR A 272 1.57 14.37 14.85
CA TYR A 272 2.30 15.32 15.69
C TYR A 272 3.06 16.35 14.85
N GLN A 273 3.78 15.92 13.80
CA GLN A 273 4.52 16.81 12.90
C GLN A 273 3.61 17.77 12.13
N GLU A 274 2.46 17.31 11.66
CA GLU A 274 1.51 18.18 10.95
C GLU A 274 0.90 19.23 11.89
N HIS A 275 0.54 18.82 13.11
CA HIS A 275 0.07 19.74 14.16
C HIS A 275 1.11 20.81 14.53
N LEU A 276 2.39 20.45 14.59
CA LEU A 276 3.47 21.42 14.80
C LEU A 276 3.60 22.40 13.62
N ARG A 277 3.44 21.92 12.38
CA ARG A 277 3.50 22.78 11.19
C ARG A 277 2.35 23.78 11.18
N GLU A 278 1.14 23.37 11.53
CA GLU A 278 -0.03 24.26 11.64
C GLU A 278 0.20 25.34 12.69
N ARG A 279 0.74 24.98 13.87
CA ARG A 279 1.09 25.94 14.91
C ARG A 279 2.15 26.93 14.47
N ALA A 280 3.21 26.46 13.81
CA ALA A 280 4.28 27.32 13.30
C ALA A 280 3.77 28.29 12.21
N GLY A 281 2.92 27.80 11.29
CA GLY A 281 2.28 28.62 10.26
C GLY A 281 1.35 29.68 10.87
N THR A 282 0.61 29.32 11.91
CA THR A 282 -0.27 30.26 12.65
C THR A 282 0.54 31.32 13.41
N SER A 283 1.69 30.94 14.00
CA SER A 283 2.55 31.90 14.71
C SER A 283 3.23 32.92 13.81
N LEU A 284 3.47 32.58 12.54
CA LEU A 284 4.03 33.50 11.54
C LEU A 284 2.96 34.39 10.90
N ALA A 285 1.68 33.99 10.95
CA ALA A 285 0.55 34.74 10.42
C ALA A 285 -0.09 35.73 11.43
N SER A 286 0.42 35.80 12.68
CA SER A 286 -0.05 36.76 13.68
C SER A 286 0.74 38.08 13.55
N PRO A 287 0.13 39.18 13.06
CA PRO A 287 0.78 40.48 13.10
C PRO A 287 0.74 40.98 14.54
N SER A 288 1.93 41.33 15.04
CA SER A 288 2.19 42.04 16.29
C SER A 288 1.17 43.13 16.67
N GLY A 289 0.73 43.10 17.93
CA GLY A 289 0.19 44.24 18.69
C GLY A 289 -0.24 43.72 20.06
N VAL A 290 0.43 44.00 21.18
CA VAL A 290 0.81 45.32 21.70
C VAL A 290 2.10 45.19 22.50
N GLY A 291 3.19 45.78 21.99
CA GLY A 291 4.27 46.25 22.84
C GLY A 291 3.86 47.56 23.49
N ARG A 292 3.52 47.54 24.78
CA ARG A 292 3.57 48.73 25.63
C ARG A 292 4.71 48.54 26.61
N ALA A 293 5.85 49.17 26.29
CA ALA A 293 6.92 49.41 27.24
C ALA A 293 7.63 50.73 26.89
N HIS A 294 7.26 51.79 27.60
CA HIS A 294 8.15 52.80 28.19
C HIS A 294 7.32 53.43 29.32
N GLY A 295 7.73 53.44 30.58
CA GLY A 295 9.09 53.70 31.06
C GLY A 295 9.08 55.14 31.59
N SER A 296 8.93 55.27 32.90
CA SER A 296 8.96 56.49 33.69
C SER A 296 10.19 57.36 33.44
N SER A 297 9.98 58.67 33.38
CA SER A 297 10.85 59.73 33.91
C SER A 297 9.95 60.89 34.29
#